data_AF-A0AAV2ZAR2-F1
#
_entry.id   AF-A0AAV2ZAR2-F1
#
_cell.length_a   1.000
_cell.length_b   1.000
_cell.length_c   1.000
_cell.angle_alpha   90.00
_cell.angle_beta   90.00
_cell.angle_gamma   90.00
#
_symmetry.space_group_name_H-M   'P 1'
#
loop_
_entity.id
_entity.type
_entity.pdbx_description
1 polymer ?
#
loop_
_entity_poly.entity_id
_entity_poly.type
_entity_poly.pdbx_seq_one_letter_code
_entity_poly.pdbx_strand_id
1 'polypeptide(L)'
;MPDVAMSKWDVMDVCMRIGAAASPAVLMAHCTDLHIALRNVNRKSVFLEDACSCVLRRLSKLHMHVGDEEEEDDEEGSDSGDGDNSTGMAKLQANGCEFVRPLIDELVDENQIETDEIRKQRGVLLAFILELLSLCEGDNSELLDMAMACGVDSHVLLAVPRCREVYSVATAVLIPECDEDEDDEMEALEDSMHEDPIDDEQLEAEDRSWILHRVAAPFGLSKWTKFVVGTDDSSAFPIWSTPGLHRLLVHHLLTAASFPMLSPSSVLFLGTPIVNEALSADKSELNRRDWIGPTIQLLTNAMVSFNDPQARTNAFHVLRMFLGVLKRADRFHILERMVLQCPYGNVQAVFVDILRADCVDDWNNTSTSSPQSRTCQQLCLSF
;
A
#
# COMPACT_ATOMS: atom_id res chain seq x y z
N MET A 1 -46.44 6.44 -14.33
CA MET A 1 -45.25 6.28 -15.19
C MET A 1 -44.70 4.91 -14.88
N PRO A 2 -44.50 4.03 -15.88
CA PRO A 2 -43.99 2.70 -15.62
C PRO A 2 -42.53 2.81 -15.19
N ASP A 3 -42.20 2.18 -14.06
CA ASP A 3 -40.83 1.85 -13.68
C ASP A 3 -40.16 1.13 -14.84
N VAL A 4 -39.35 1.86 -15.61
CA VAL A 4 -38.39 1.22 -16.51
C VAL A 4 -37.38 0.60 -15.57
N ALA A 5 -37.42 -0.72 -15.46
CA ALA A 5 -36.38 -1.50 -14.82
C ALA A 5 -35.07 -1.22 -15.57
N MET A 6 -34.34 -0.21 -15.10
CA MET A 6 -33.00 0.10 -15.58
C MET A 6 -32.13 -1.13 -15.32
N SER A 7 -31.50 -1.60 -16.39
CA SER A 7 -30.96 -2.94 -16.50
C SER A 7 -29.44 -2.91 -16.50
N LYS A 8 -28.80 -4.06 -16.30
CA LYS A 8 -27.35 -4.27 -16.43
C LYS A 8 -26.73 -3.52 -17.64
N TRP A 9 -27.49 -3.37 -18.73
CA TRP A 9 -27.08 -2.66 -19.94
C TRP A 9 -26.78 -1.18 -19.72
N ASP A 10 -27.44 -0.52 -18.77
CA ASP A 10 -27.25 0.90 -18.50
C ASP A 10 -25.89 1.16 -17.85
N VAL A 11 -25.46 0.29 -16.91
CA VAL A 11 -24.11 0.36 -16.33
C VAL A 11 -23.07 0.15 -17.43
N MET A 12 -23.28 -0.84 -18.30
CA MET A 12 -22.34 -1.16 -19.38
C MET A 12 -22.25 -0.02 -20.42
N ASP A 13 -23.37 0.60 -20.78
CA ASP A 13 -23.42 1.77 -21.66
C ASP A 13 -22.65 2.95 -21.08
N VAL A 14 -22.87 3.26 -19.79
CA VAL A 14 -22.13 4.34 -19.12
C VAL A 14 -20.65 4.01 -19.03
N CYS A 15 -20.27 2.77 -18.73
CA CYS A 15 -18.87 2.31 -18.73
C CYS A 15 -18.20 2.48 -20.10
N MET A 16 -18.91 2.21 -21.20
CA MET A 16 -18.40 2.47 -22.56
C MET A 16 -18.18 3.96 -22.81
N ARG A 17 -19.11 4.82 -22.38
CA ARG A 17 -18.97 6.29 -22.47
C ARG A 17 -17.81 6.81 -21.63
N ILE A 18 -17.62 6.27 -20.42
CA ILE A 18 -16.45 6.52 -19.57
C ILE A 18 -15.16 6.14 -20.29
N GLY A 19 -15.10 4.95 -20.90
CA GLY A 19 -13.95 4.50 -21.67
C GLY A 19 -13.56 5.44 -22.83
N ALA A 20 -14.56 6.12 -23.42
CA ALA A 20 -14.39 7.06 -24.52
C ALA A 20 -14.22 8.53 -24.09
N ALA A 21 -14.27 8.84 -22.79
CA ALA A 21 -14.31 10.22 -22.29
C ALA A 21 -13.02 11.00 -22.59
N ALA A 22 -13.05 11.94 -23.53
CA ALA A 22 -11.86 12.65 -24.01
C ALA A 22 -11.17 13.59 -22.99
N SER A 23 -11.85 13.96 -21.90
CA SER A 23 -11.28 14.84 -20.88
C SER A 23 -11.76 14.48 -19.47
N PRO A 24 -11.06 14.93 -18.41
CA PRO A 24 -11.49 14.70 -17.02
C PRO A 24 -12.88 15.25 -16.72
N ALA A 25 -13.26 16.41 -17.26
CA ALA A 25 -14.58 16.99 -17.06
C ALA A 25 -15.71 16.13 -17.67
N VAL A 26 -15.46 15.55 -18.87
CA VAL A 26 -16.41 14.64 -19.52
C VAL A 26 -16.51 13.32 -18.75
N LEU A 27 -15.39 12.83 -18.23
CA LEU A 27 -15.36 11.64 -17.38
C LEU A 27 -16.23 11.84 -16.13
N MET A 28 -16.05 12.95 -15.40
CA MET A 28 -16.81 13.21 -14.17
C MET A 28 -18.31 13.43 -14.42
N ALA A 29 -18.68 14.00 -15.56
CA ALA A 29 -20.09 14.05 -15.97
C ALA A 29 -20.69 12.64 -16.13
N HIS A 30 -19.96 11.71 -16.76
CA HIS A 30 -20.40 10.32 -16.90
C HIS A 30 -20.36 9.54 -15.57
N CYS A 31 -19.48 9.90 -14.63
CA CYS A 31 -19.49 9.32 -13.27
C CYS A 31 -20.81 9.59 -12.55
N THR A 32 -21.44 10.75 -12.78
CA THR A 32 -22.77 11.05 -12.21
C THR A 32 -23.84 10.11 -12.77
N ASP A 33 -23.85 9.87 -14.08
CA ASP A 33 -24.75 8.88 -14.71
C ASP A 33 -24.48 7.46 -14.18
N LEU A 34 -23.21 7.14 -13.93
CA LEU A 34 -22.78 5.84 -13.42
C LEU A 34 -23.29 5.60 -12.00
N HIS A 35 -23.24 6.60 -11.12
CA HIS A 35 -23.81 6.51 -9.78
C HIS A 35 -25.31 6.21 -9.79
N ILE A 36 -26.06 6.86 -10.70
CA ILE A 36 -27.49 6.60 -10.89
C ILE A 36 -27.71 5.16 -11.37
N ALA A 37 -26.95 4.72 -12.38
CA ALA A 37 -27.06 3.36 -12.90
C ALA A 37 -26.71 2.29 -11.85
N LEU A 38 -25.64 2.50 -11.07
CA LEU A 38 -25.22 1.61 -9.98
C LEU A 38 -26.30 1.53 -8.89
N ARG A 39 -26.91 2.66 -8.51
CA ARG A 39 -28.01 2.69 -7.54
C ARG A 39 -29.21 1.87 -8.02
N ASN A 40 -29.55 1.95 -9.30
CA ASN A 40 -30.68 1.20 -9.87
C ASN A 40 -30.48 -0.31 -9.89
N VAL A 41 -29.24 -0.79 -9.94
CA VAL A 41 -28.91 -2.22 -9.86
C VAL A 41 -28.58 -2.67 -8.43
N ASN A 42 -28.94 -1.89 -7.41
CA ASN A 42 -28.62 -2.10 -5.99
C ASN A 42 -27.11 -2.29 -5.74
N ARG A 43 -26.28 -1.63 -6.55
CA ARG A 43 -24.82 -1.62 -6.46
C ARG A 43 -24.19 -3.00 -6.27
N LYS A 44 -24.68 -4.04 -6.98
CA LYS A 44 -24.01 -5.36 -6.91
C LYS A 44 -22.52 -5.19 -7.18
N SER A 45 -21.70 -5.75 -6.31
CA SER A 45 -20.24 -5.69 -6.27
C SER A 45 -19.59 -5.98 -7.61
N VAL A 46 -20.14 -6.91 -8.41
CA VAL A 46 -19.67 -7.18 -9.77
C VAL A 46 -19.78 -5.95 -10.68
N PHE A 47 -20.89 -5.20 -10.62
CA PHE A 47 -21.06 -3.98 -11.42
C PHE A 47 -20.24 -2.82 -10.88
N LEU A 48 -20.07 -2.75 -9.55
CA LEU A 48 -19.22 -1.77 -8.91
C LEU A 48 -17.75 -1.99 -9.31
N GLU A 49 -17.33 -3.24 -9.38
CA GLU A 49 -15.99 -3.65 -9.80
C GLU A 49 -15.71 -3.25 -11.25
N ASP A 50 -16.62 -3.57 -12.18
CA ASP A 50 -16.52 -3.15 -13.58
C ASP A 50 -16.44 -1.62 -13.71
N ALA A 51 -17.30 -0.92 -12.97
CA ALA A 51 -17.35 0.53 -12.94
C ALA A 51 -16.04 1.15 -12.43
N CYS A 52 -15.57 0.71 -11.25
CA CYS A 52 -14.29 1.15 -10.67
C CYS A 52 -13.11 0.83 -11.61
N SER A 53 -13.11 -0.33 -12.26
CA SER A 53 -12.08 -0.71 -13.24
C SER A 53 -12.06 0.25 -14.44
N CYS A 54 -13.22 0.53 -15.02
CA CYS A 54 -13.36 1.45 -16.15
C CYS A 54 -12.91 2.87 -15.79
N VAL A 55 -13.34 3.38 -14.64
CA VAL A 55 -12.96 4.71 -14.16
C VAL A 55 -11.47 4.78 -13.89
N LEU A 56 -10.90 3.80 -13.16
CA LEU A 56 -9.46 3.78 -12.86
C LEU A 56 -8.62 3.75 -14.15
N ARG A 57 -8.93 2.84 -15.08
CA ARG A 57 -8.23 2.74 -16.37
C ARG A 57 -8.32 4.05 -17.17
N ARG A 58 -9.48 4.72 -17.17
CA ARG A 58 -9.62 5.98 -17.91
C ARG A 58 -8.88 7.12 -17.21
N LEU A 59 -8.98 7.20 -15.88
CA LEU A 59 -8.24 8.16 -15.08
C LEU A 59 -6.74 8.02 -15.31
N SER A 60 -6.18 6.81 -15.22
CA SER A 60 -4.75 6.58 -15.49
C SER A 60 -4.37 7.00 -16.92
N LYS A 61 -5.15 6.62 -17.95
CA LYS A 61 -4.87 7.00 -19.34
C LYS A 61 -4.90 8.51 -19.58
N LEU A 62 -5.89 9.21 -19.05
CA LEU A 62 -6.05 10.65 -19.22
C LEU A 62 -4.91 11.45 -18.57
N HIS A 63 -4.24 10.89 -17.56
CA HIS A 63 -3.15 11.59 -16.87
C HIS A 63 -1.77 11.16 -17.39
N MET A 64 -1.60 9.94 -17.93
CA MET A 64 -0.36 9.52 -18.59
C MET A 64 -0.12 10.23 -19.93
N HIS A 65 -1.19 10.57 -20.67
CA HIS A 65 -1.07 11.28 -21.96
C HIS A 65 -0.78 12.79 -21.85
N VAL A 66 -0.80 13.38 -20.66
CA VAL A 66 -0.47 14.82 -20.48
C VAL A 66 1.04 15.07 -20.61
N GLY A 67 1.88 14.03 -20.60
CA GLY A 67 3.34 14.14 -20.74
C GLY A 67 3.92 13.87 -22.13
N ASP A 68 3.14 13.37 -23.10
CA ASP A 68 3.65 12.82 -24.37
C ASP A 68 3.14 13.56 -25.64
N GLU A 69 2.37 14.65 -25.51
CA GLU A 69 1.83 15.41 -26.66
C GLU A 69 2.67 16.67 -27.02
N GLU A 70 4.00 16.62 -26.91
CA GLU A 70 4.91 17.65 -27.47
C GLU A 70 6.09 17.04 -28.23
N GLU A 71 5.83 16.32 -29.34
CA GLU A 71 6.81 16.25 -30.45
C GLU A 71 6.06 16.23 -31.78
N GLU A 72 5.78 17.42 -32.32
CA GLU A 72 5.91 17.72 -33.74
C GLU A 72 5.91 19.26 -33.92
N ASP A 73 7.06 19.76 -34.40
CA ASP A 73 7.32 21.06 -35.05
C ASP A 73 7.40 22.35 -34.18
N ASP A 74 8.62 22.75 -33.79
CA ASP A 74 9.37 23.87 -34.43
C ASP A 74 10.61 24.32 -33.63
N GLU A 75 11.62 24.78 -34.36
CA GLU A 75 12.97 25.13 -33.91
C GLU A 75 13.08 26.35 -32.95
N GLU A 76 14.16 26.34 -32.18
CA GLU A 76 14.83 27.47 -31.49
C GLU A 76 14.17 28.11 -30.25
N GLY A 77 14.72 27.83 -29.07
CA GLY A 77 14.61 28.74 -27.92
C GLY A 77 14.79 28.08 -26.55
N SER A 78 15.95 28.26 -25.95
CA SER A 78 16.25 28.02 -24.53
C SER A 78 15.16 28.55 -23.58
N ASP A 79 14.61 27.72 -22.69
CA ASP A 79 14.62 27.95 -21.23
C ASP A 79 14.15 26.71 -20.44
N SER A 80 14.75 26.55 -19.26
CA SER A 80 14.47 25.59 -18.21
C SER A 80 12.98 25.48 -17.83
N GLY A 81 12.34 24.36 -18.20
CA GLY A 81 10.96 24.02 -17.82
C GLY A 81 10.91 22.81 -16.90
N ASP A 82 11.02 23.04 -15.60
CA ASP A 82 10.63 22.11 -14.53
C ASP A 82 9.09 22.07 -14.48
N GLY A 83 8.50 21.39 -15.47
CA GLY A 83 7.08 21.45 -15.81
C GLY A 83 6.19 20.47 -15.02
N ASP A 84 5.44 21.02 -14.07
CA ASP A 84 4.01 20.77 -13.76
C ASP A 84 3.45 19.32 -13.61
N ASN A 85 4.28 18.28 -13.46
CA ASN A 85 3.79 16.93 -13.14
C ASN A 85 3.01 16.85 -11.81
N SER A 86 3.29 17.77 -10.86
CA SER A 86 2.59 17.85 -9.58
C SER A 86 1.11 18.24 -9.73
N THR A 87 0.77 19.06 -10.73
CA THR A 87 -0.62 19.47 -11.00
C THR A 87 -1.44 18.35 -11.65
N GLY A 88 -0.80 17.48 -12.43
CA GLY A 88 -1.43 16.30 -13.03
C GLY A 88 -1.87 15.27 -11.98
N MET A 89 -0.97 14.91 -11.06
CA MET A 89 -1.27 13.92 -10.01
C MET A 89 -2.29 14.44 -9.00
N ALA A 90 -2.25 15.73 -8.64
CA ALA A 90 -3.26 16.32 -7.76
C ALA A 90 -4.67 16.29 -8.38
N LYS A 91 -4.78 16.48 -9.71
CA LYS A 91 -6.05 16.35 -10.43
C LYS A 91 -6.53 14.91 -10.51
N LEU A 92 -5.63 13.94 -10.70
CA LEU A 92 -5.96 12.51 -10.67
C LEU A 92 -6.61 12.14 -9.32
N GLN A 93 -5.96 12.55 -8.23
CA GLN A 93 -6.46 12.36 -6.87
C GLN A 93 -7.85 13.01 -6.70
N ALA A 94 -7.99 14.29 -7.04
CA ALA A 94 -9.25 15.02 -6.88
C ALA A 94 -10.42 14.36 -7.63
N ASN A 95 -10.21 13.96 -8.89
CA ASN A 95 -11.22 13.28 -9.69
C ASN A 95 -11.58 11.89 -9.11
N GLY A 96 -10.57 11.15 -8.63
CA GLY A 96 -10.76 9.87 -7.94
C GLY A 96 -11.58 10.03 -6.66
N CYS A 97 -11.27 11.05 -5.86
CA CYS A 97 -12.00 11.41 -4.65
C CYS A 97 -13.46 11.79 -4.96
N GLU A 98 -13.70 12.62 -5.97
CA GLU A 98 -15.05 13.05 -6.37
C GLU A 98 -15.91 11.87 -6.84
N PHE A 99 -15.31 10.88 -7.52
CA PHE A 99 -16.01 9.66 -7.89
C PHE A 99 -16.33 8.77 -6.68
N VAL A 100 -15.35 8.50 -5.82
CA VAL A 100 -15.52 7.47 -4.77
C VAL A 100 -16.34 7.96 -3.57
N ARG A 101 -16.29 9.26 -3.24
CA ARG A 101 -16.91 9.83 -2.04
C ARG A 101 -18.41 9.51 -1.91
N PRO A 102 -19.26 9.75 -2.92
CA PRO A 102 -20.69 9.44 -2.80
C PRO A 102 -20.97 7.94 -2.53
N LEU A 103 -20.12 7.05 -3.08
CA LEU A 103 -20.26 5.61 -2.88
C LEU A 103 -19.91 5.20 -1.45
N ILE A 104 -18.93 5.86 -0.83
CA ILE A 104 -18.55 5.62 0.57
C ILE A 104 -19.62 6.19 1.50
N ASP A 105 -20.07 7.42 1.28
CA ASP A 105 -21.08 8.08 2.12
C ASP A 105 -22.37 7.25 2.20
N GLU A 106 -22.85 6.78 1.04
CA GLU A 106 -24.04 5.90 0.98
C GLU A 106 -23.81 4.55 1.69
N LEU A 107 -22.59 4.00 1.62
CA LEU A 107 -22.24 2.74 2.28
C LEU A 107 -22.10 2.89 3.80
N VAL A 108 -21.70 4.07 4.28
CA VAL A 108 -21.66 4.42 5.71
C VAL A 108 -23.07 4.60 6.26
N ASP A 109 -24.00 5.16 5.48
CA ASP A 109 -25.40 5.31 5.88
C ASP A 109 -26.15 3.96 5.99
N GLU A 110 -25.75 2.97 5.18
CA GLU A 110 -26.33 1.62 5.16
C GLU A 110 -25.87 0.70 6.32
N ASN A 111 -25.06 1.21 7.26
CA ASN A 111 -24.38 0.48 8.36
C ASN A 111 -25.25 -0.30 9.37
N GLN A 112 -26.55 -0.48 9.14
CA GLN A 112 -27.44 -1.13 10.11
C GLN A 112 -27.42 -2.67 10.04
N ILE A 113 -27.00 -3.29 8.91
CA ILE A 113 -26.87 -4.76 8.78
C ILE A 113 -25.69 -5.11 7.87
N GLU A 114 -24.65 -5.75 8.40
CA GLU A 114 -23.52 -6.23 7.59
C GLU A 114 -23.95 -7.42 6.72
N THR A 115 -24.09 -7.21 5.41
CA THR A 115 -24.32 -8.27 4.43
C THR A 115 -23.02 -8.65 3.71
N ASP A 116 -22.96 -9.86 3.13
CA ASP A 116 -21.84 -10.27 2.29
C ASP A 116 -21.63 -9.33 1.09
N GLU A 117 -22.72 -8.74 0.59
CA GLU A 117 -22.67 -7.81 -0.53
C GLU A 117 -22.04 -6.47 -0.15
N ILE A 118 -22.45 -5.89 0.99
CA ILE A 118 -21.83 -4.67 1.53
C ILE A 118 -20.34 -4.91 1.78
N ARG A 119 -19.96 -6.07 2.33
CA ARG A 119 -18.55 -6.42 2.54
C ARG A 119 -17.76 -6.44 1.23
N LYS A 120 -18.31 -7.04 0.17
CA LYS A 120 -17.67 -7.06 -1.15
C LYS A 120 -17.54 -5.64 -1.72
N GLN A 121 -18.58 -4.82 -1.60
CA GLN A 121 -18.52 -3.41 -2.01
C GLN A 121 -17.40 -2.65 -1.29
N ARG A 122 -17.27 -2.82 0.04
CA ARG A 122 -16.15 -2.25 0.81
C ARG A 122 -14.79 -2.69 0.26
N GLY A 123 -14.66 -3.96 -0.09
CA GLY A 123 -13.43 -4.50 -0.68
C GLY A 123 -13.08 -3.87 -2.03
N VAL A 124 -14.09 -3.69 -2.90
CA VAL A 124 -13.94 -3.04 -4.21
C VAL A 124 -13.56 -1.56 -4.07
N LEU A 125 -14.27 -0.81 -3.22
CA LEU A 125 -13.98 0.61 -3.00
C LEU A 125 -12.60 0.80 -2.38
N LEU A 126 -12.24 -0.02 -1.39
CA LEU A 126 -10.91 0.02 -0.79
C LEU A 126 -9.84 -0.30 -1.83
N ALA A 127 -10.02 -1.33 -2.68
CA ALA A 127 -9.07 -1.63 -3.75
C ALA A 127 -8.87 -0.46 -4.72
N PHE A 128 -9.96 0.20 -5.12
CA PHE A 128 -9.89 1.41 -5.95
C PHE A 128 -9.09 2.53 -5.26
N ILE A 129 -9.34 2.80 -3.99
CA ILE A 129 -8.63 3.83 -3.22
C ILE A 129 -7.16 3.47 -3.03
N LEU A 130 -6.84 2.22 -2.70
CA LEU A 130 -5.47 1.76 -2.54
C LEU A 130 -4.70 1.85 -3.87
N GLU A 131 -5.35 1.57 -4.99
CA GLU A 131 -4.75 1.73 -6.32
C GLU A 131 -4.49 3.21 -6.65
N LEU A 132 -5.45 4.09 -6.36
CA LEU A 132 -5.23 5.55 -6.46
C LEU A 132 -4.08 6.02 -5.57
N LEU A 133 -4.00 5.53 -4.33
CA LEU A 133 -2.90 5.82 -3.40
C LEU A 133 -1.55 5.36 -3.93
N SER A 134 -1.49 4.28 -4.72
CA SER A 134 -0.24 3.87 -5.37
C SER A 134 0.14 4.72 -6.57
N LEU A 135 -0.82 5.38 -7.22
CA LEU A 135 -0.59 6.21 -8.40
C LEU A 135 -0.32 7.68 -8.07
N CYS A 136 -0.92 8.23 -7.01
CA CYS A 136 -0.79 9.64 -6.65
C CYS A 136 0.51 9.88 -5.85
N GLU A 137 1.13 11.06 -5.97
CA GLU A 137 2.22 11.51 -5.11
C GLU A 137 1.79 12.80 -4.39
N GLY A 138 2.25 13.01 -3.15
CA GLY A 138 1.92 14.21 -2.36
C GLY A 138 0.95 13.98 -1.21
N ASP A 139 0.16 15.01 -0.87
CA ASP A 139 -0.79 14.98 0.26
C ASP A 139 -1.99 14.08 -0.05
N ASN A 140 -1.97 12.89 0.55
CA ASN A 140 -3.00 11.87 0.37
C ASN A 140 -4.03 11.83 1.52
N SER A 141 -4.04 12.83 2.41
CA SER A 141 -4.88 12.83 3.63
C SER A 141 -6.34 12.49 3.35
N GLU A 142 -6.93 13.09 2.32
CA GLU A 142 -8.33 12.85 1.94
C GLU A 142 -8.60 11.40 1.50
N LEU A 143 -7.71 10.81 0.69
CA LEU A 143 -7.83 9.41 0.25
C LEU A 143 -7.66 8.44 1.43
N LEU A 144 -6.76 8.77 2.36
CA LEU A 144 -6.49 7.98 3.56
C LEU A 144 -7.71 7.99 4.50
N ASP A 145 -8.33 9.15 4.71
CA ASP A 145 -9.58 9.28 5.47
C ASP A 145 -10.71 8.47 4.82
N MET A 146 -10.84 8.52 3.49
CA MET A 146 -11.83 7.75 2.73
C MET A 146 -11.60 6.24 2.81
N ALA A 147 -10.34 5.78 2.76
CA ALA A 147 -10.00 4.38 2.94
C ALA A 147 -10.42 3.86 4.33
N MET A 148 -10.26 4.69 5.37
CA MET A 148 -10.73 4.36 6.72
C MET A 148 -12.27 4.37 6.81
N ALA A 149 -12.93 5.31 6.12
CA ALA A 149 -14.39 5.41 6.08
C ALA A 149 -15.07 4.21 5.36
N CYS A 150 -14.35 3.47 4.51
CA CYS A 150 -14.85 2.23 3.90
C CYS A 150 -15.23 1.15 4.93
N GLY A 151 -14.78 1.25 6.18
CA GLY A 151 -15.21 0.34 7.25
C GLY A 151 -14.71 -1.09 7.09
N VAL A 152 -13.55 -1.26 6.44
CA VAL A 152 -12.76 -2.49 6.53
C VAL A 152 -11.98 -2.44 7.84
N ASP A 153 -12.05 -3.51 8.62
CA ASP A 153 -11.43 -3.55 9.94
C ASP A 153 -9.89 -3.46 9.81
N SER A 154 -9.26 -2.63 10.64
CA SER A 154 -7.80 -2.47 10.67
C SER A 154 -7.07 -3.80 10.82
N HIS A 155 -7.62 -4.80 11.53
CA HIS A 155 -6.96 -6.11 11.64
C HIS A 155 -6.85 -6.81 10.28
N VAL A 156 -7.84 -6.65 9.40
CA VAL A 156 -7.85 -7.22 8.04
C VAL A 156 -6.73 -6.58 7.23
N LEU A 157 -6.63 -5.25 7.26
CA LEU A 157 -5.59 -4.50 6.55
C LEU A 157 -4.19 -4.90 7.00
N LEU A 158 -4.00 -5.06 8.31
CA LEU A 158 -2.73 -5.45 8.92
C LEU A 158 -2.34 -6.92 8.64
N ALA A 159 -3.34 -7.80 8.46
CA ALA A 159 -3.11 -9.21 8.21
C ALA A 159 -2.75 -9.51 6.74
N VAL A 160 -3.21 -8.70 5.80
CA VAL A 160 -2.99 -8.89 4.35
C VAL A 160 -1.51 -9.03 3.98
N PRO A 161 -0.58 -8.17 4.42
CA PRO A 161 0.84 -8.33 4.11
C PRO A 161 1.41 -9.68 4.53
N ARG A 162 1.06 -10.12 5.74
CA ARG A 162 1.55 -11.39 6.28
C ARG A 162 0.95 -12.57 5.55
N CYS A 163 -0.34 -12.48 5.19
CA CYS A 163 -0.99 -13.50 4.39
C CYS A 163 -0.33 -13.65 3.03
N ARG A 164 0.04 -12.55 2.36
CA ARG A 164 0.76 -12.56 1.08
C ARG A 164 2.13 -13.23 1.19
N GLU A 165 2.88 -12.92 2.25
CA GLU A 165 4.19 -13.53 2.50
C GLU A 165 4.08 -15.04 2.72
N VAL A 166 3.17 -15.47 3.61
CA VAL A 166 2.94 -16.90 3.87
C VAL A 166 2.43 -17.61 2.62
N TYR A 167 1.58 -16.95 1.83
CA TYR A 167 1.09 -17.47 0.57
C TYR A 167 2.24 -17.67 -0.42
N SER A 168 3.07 -16.66 -0.65
CA SER A 168 4.23 -16.74 -1.55
C SER A 168 5.18 -17.87 -1.16
N VAL A 169 5.49 -18.03 0.13
CA VAL A 169 6.34 -19.13 0.63
C VAL A 169 5.65 -20.48 0.45
N ALA A 170 4.35 -20.58 0.75
CA ALA A 170 3.61 -21.82 0.60
C ALA A 170 3.51 -22.27 -0.86
N THR A 171 3.24 -21.33 -1.78
CA THR A 171 3.21 -21.58 -3.22
C THR A 171 4.58 -22.06 -3.71
N ALA A 172 5.67 -21.35 -3.38
CA ALA A 172 7.01 -21.76 -3.81
C ALA A 172 7.44 -23.15 -3.29
N VAL A 173 6.89 -23.60 -2.15
CA VAL A 173 7.20 -24.92 -1.58
C VAL A 173 6.31 -26.03 -2.14
N LEU A 174 5.03 -25.72 -2.41
CA LEU A 174 4.01 -26.72 -2.78
C LEU A 174 3.82 -26.84 -4.28
N ILE A 175 4.13 -25.78 -5.02
CA ILE A 175 4.12 -25.70 -6.47
C ILE A 175 5.52 -25.24 -6.87
N PRO A 176 6.51 -26.15 -6.89
CA PRO A 176 7.84 -25.82 -7.38
C PRO A 176 7.69 -25.39 -8.85
N GLU A 177 8.21 -24.21 -9.19
CA GLU A 177 8.37 -23.83 -10.59
C GLU A 177 9.32 -24.87 -11.21
N CYS A 178 8.82 -25.67 -12.16
CA CYS A 178 9.69 -26.48 -13.00
C CYS A 178 10.48 -25.49 -13.86
N ASP A 179 11.75 -25.29 -13.54
CA ASP A 179 12.67 -24.57 -14.41
C ASP A 179 12.64 -25.28 -15.78
N GLU A 180 12.00 -24.66 -16.79
CA GLU A 180 11.92 -25.16 -18.17
C GLU A 180 13.29 -25.19 -18.89
N ASP A 181 14.40 -25.12 -18.14
CA ASP A 181 15.77 -24.99 -18.64
C ASP A 181 16.63 -26.26 -18.45
N GLU A 182 16.04 -27.42 -18.14
CA GLU A 182 16.76 -28.71 -18.22
C GLU A 182 16.00 -29.75 -19.06
N ASP A 183 16.56 -29.98 -20.25
CA ASP A 183 16.49 -31.20 -21.07
C ASP A 183 15.50 -31.25 -22.25
N ASP A 184 15.85 -30.47 -23.29
CA ASP A 184 16.03 -30.97 -24.66
C ASP A 184 16.74 -32.36 -24.66
N GLU A 185 16.06 -33.47 -24.35
CA GLU A 185 16.47 -34.84 -24.73
C GLU A 185 15.46 -35.93 -24.29
N MET A 186 14.20 -35.87 -24.75
CA MET A 186 13.34 -37.06 -24.75
C MET A 186 12.37 -37.16 -25.94
N GLU A 187 12.83 -36.83 -27.15
CA GLU A 187 12.20 -37.35 -28.38
C GLU A 187 12.56 -38.83 -28.58
N ALA A 188 12.00 -39.73 -27.76
CA ALA A 188 11.76 -41.12 -28.14
C ALA A 188 11.10 -41.85 -26.97
N LEU A 189 9.77 -41.95 -27.03
CA LEU A 189 8.94 -43.10 -26.64
C LEU A 189 7.62 -42.56 -26.07
N GLU A 190 6.62 -42.33 -26.91
CA GLU A 190 5.22 -42.47 -26.49
C GLU A 190 4.30 -42.60 -27.72
N ASP A 191 4.28 -43.81 -28.25
CA ASP A 191 3.12 -44.36 -28.95
C ASP A 191 2.29 -45.08 -27.87
N SER A 192 0.99 -44.80 -27.76
CA SER A 192 0.03 -45.24 -26.71
C SER A 192 0.14 -44.44 -25.38
N MET A 193 -0.76 -43.50 -25.05
CA MET A 193 -2.18 -43.73 -24.74
C MET A 193 -3.03 -42.47 -25.00
N HIS A 194 -4.28 -42.65 -25.42
CA HIS A 194 -5.31 -41.60 -25.34
C HIS A 194 -5.65 -41.31 -23.86
N GLU A 195 -4.89 -40.42 -23.24
CA GLU A 195 -5.35 -39.67 -22.08
C GLU A 195 -5.62 -38.25 -22.58
N ASP A 196 -6.82 -37.73 -22.31
CA ASP A 196 -7.13 -36.33 -22.57
C ASP A 196 -6.06 -35.49 -21.85
N PRO A 197 -5.37 -34.55 -22.52
CA PRO A 197 -4.34 -33.75 -21.87
C PRO A 197 -4.96 -33.06 -20.66
N ILE A 198 -4.46 -33.39 -19.47
CA ILE A 198 -4.78 -32.65 -18.26
C ILE A 198 -4.26 -31.24 -18.51
N ASP A 199 -5.14 -30.26 -18.40
CA ASP A 199 -4.76 -28.86 -18.53
C ASP A 199 -3.99 -28.46 -17.27
N ASP A 200 -2.67 -28.58 -17.34
CA ASP A 200 -1.76 -28.29 -16.23
C ASP A 200 -1.96 -26.85 -15.69
N GLU A 201 -2.36 -25.90 -16.54
CA GLU A 201 -2.70 -24.52 -16.13
C GLU A 201 -3.94 -24.49 -15.21
N GLN A 202 -4.95 -25.29 -15.52
CA GLN A 202 -6.17 -25.36 -14.71
C GLN A 202 -5.89 -26.04 -13.35
N LEU A 203 -5.03 -27.06 -13.34
CA LEU A 203 -4.62 -27.74 -12.11
C LEU A 203 -3.82 -26.81 -11.19
N GLU A 204 -2.88 -26.03 -11.75
CA GLU A 204 -2.14 -25.02 -11.00
C GLU A 204 -3.06 -23.94 -10.42
N ALA A 205 -4.05 -23.47 -11.17
CA ALA A 205 -4.99 -22.47 -10.70
C ALA A 205 -5.84 -22.98 -9.52
N GLU A 206 -6.26 -24.26 -9.56
CA GLU A 206 -6.98 -24.92 -8.47
C GLU A 206 -6.11 -25.08 -7.22
N ASP A 207 -4.84 -25.47 -7.39
CA ASP A 207 -3.88 -25.61 -6.28
C ASP A 207 -3.54 -24.25 -5.65
N ARG A 208 -3.28 -23.22 -6.45
CA ARG A 208 -3.09 -21.84 -5.97
C ARG A 208 -4.30 -21.35 -5.16
N SER A 209 -5.51 -21.59 -5.65
CA SER A 209 -6.76 -21.26 -4.96
C SER A 209 -6.90 -22.01 -3.63
N TRP A 210 -6.57 -23.31 -3.61
CA TRP A 210 -6.60 -24.13 -2.41
C TRP A 210 -5.60 -23.64 -1.36
N ILE A 211 -4.36 -23.36 -1.76
CA ILE A 211 -3.31 -22.81 -0.90
C ILE A 211 -3.77 -21.47 -0.31
N LEU A 212 -4.30 -20.57 -1.14
CA LEU A 212 -4.78 -19.26 -0.70
C LEU A 212 -5.87 -19.39 0.37
N HIS A 213 -6.86 -20.26 0.16
CA HIS A 213 -7.94 -20.44 1.13
C HIS A 213 -7.41 -20.99 2.47
N ARG A 214 -6.42 -21.89 2.44
CA ARG A 214 -5.78 -22.44 3.65
C ARG A 214 -4.94 -21.41 4.38
N VAL A 215 -4.19 -20.60 3.66
CA VAL A 215 -3.33 -19.55 4.23
C VAL A 215 -4.19 -18.40 4.78
N ALA A 216 -5.26 -17.99 4.10
CA ALA A 216 -6.09 -16.86 4.49
C ALA A 216 -6.97 -17.12 5.74
N ALA A 217 -7.38 -18.38 5.98
CA ALA A 217 -8.32 -18.70 7.05
C ALA A 217 -7.82 -18.37 8.47
N PRO A 218 -6.57 -18.72 8.89
CA PRO A 218 -6.03 -18.33 10.18
C PRO A 218 -5.96 -16.82 10.43
N PHE A 219 -5.89 -16.02 9.36
CA PHE A 219 -5.84 -14.55 9.43
C PHE A 219 -7.23 -13.90 9.40
N GLY A 220 -8.31 -14.67 9.33
CA GLY A 220 -9.67 -14.12 9.16
C GLY A 220 -9.93 -13.55 7.76
N LEU A 221 -9.08 -13.89 6.78
CA LEU A 221 -9.11 -13.32 5.43
C LEU A 221 -9.89 -14.17 4.43
N SER A 222 -10.53 -15.27 4.85
CA SER A 222 -11.33 -16.13 3.96
C SER A 222 -12.41 -15.39 3.17
N LYS A 223 -12.94 -14.29 3.74
CA LYS A 223 -13.96 -13.45 3.09
C LYS A 223 -13.37 -12.40 2.14
N TRP A 224 -12.06 -12.25 2.13
CA TRP A 224 -11.32 -11.20 1.43
C TRP A 224 -10.34 -11.78 0.41
N THR A 225 -10.28 -13.09 0.21
CA THR A 225 -9.27 -13.79 -0.62
C THR A 225 -9.08 -13.16 -1.98
N LYS A 226 -10.17 -12.77 -2.65
CA LYS A 226 -10.18 -12.04 -3.93
C LYS A 226 -9.29 -10.79 -3.95
N PHE A 227 -9.22 -10.06 -2.84
CA PHE A 227 -8.46 -8.81 -2.74
C PHE A 227 -7.07 -9.00 -2.13
N VAL A 228 -6.77 -10.19 -1.61
CA VAL A 228 -5.49 -10.49 -0.96
C VAL A 228 -4.45 -10.92 -1.99
N VAL A 229 -4.77 -11.81 -2.92
CA VAL A 229 -3.82 -12.29 -3.94
C VAL A 229 -4.48 -12.20 -5.31
N GLY A 230 -3.73 -11.68 -6.29
CA GLY A 230 -4.21 -11.52 -7.65
C GLY A 230 -4.35 -12.87 -8.35
N THR A 231 -5.33 -12.98 -9.22
CA THR A 231 -5.33 -13.98 -10.28
C THR A 231 -4.42 -13.48 -11.40
N ASP A 232 -3.71 -14.37 -12.09
CA ASP A 232 -2.77 -14.02 -13.17
C ASP A 232 -3.46 -13.39 -14.41
N ASP A 233 -4.79 -13.25 -14.37
CA ASP A 233 -5.59 -12.54 -15.35
C ASP A 233 -5.28 -11.04 -15.38
N SER A 234 -4.52 -10.62 -16.39
CA SER A 234 -4.28 -9.20 -16.74
C SER A 234 -5.56 -8.35 -16.93
N SER A 235 -6.72 -9.00 -17.08
CA SER A 235 -8.03 -8.35 -17.22
C SER A 235 -8.79 -8.14 -15.90
N ALA A 236 -8.32 -8.76 -14.80
CA ALA A 236 -8.98 -8.73 -13.50
C ALA A 236 -8.92 -7.35 -12.85
N PHE A 237 -9.91 -7.07 -12.00
CA PHE A 237 -9.92 -5.86 -11.16
C PHE A 237 -8.77 -5.89 -10.16
N PRO A 238 -8.13 -4.74 -9.84
CA PRO A 238 -7.01 -4.69 -8.91
C PRO A 238 -7.34 -5.34 -7.56
N ILE A 239 -6.38 -6.12 -7.07
CA ILE A 239 -6.31 -6.50 -5.67
C ILE A 239 -5.97 -5.29 -4.81
N TRP A 240 -5.93 -5.45 -3.48
CA TRP A 240 -5.46 -4.37 -2.62
C TRP A 240 -3.99 -4.05 -2.89
N SER A 241 -3.74 -2.94 -3.57
CA SER A 241 -2.40 -2.49 -3.94
C SER A 241 -1.44 -2.53 -2.74
N THR A 242 -0.30 -3.24 -2.88
CA THR A 242 0.73 -3.29 -1.83
C THR A 242 1.26 -1.89 -1.51
N PRO A 243 1.65 -1.05 -2.49
CA PRO A 243 2.07 0.33 -2.20
C PRO A 243 0.96 1.18 -1.56
N GLY A 244 -0.28 1.06 -2.02
CA GLY A 244 -1.41 1.78 -1.40
C GLY A 244 -1.65 1.35 0.04
N LEU A 245 -1.61 0.03 0.30
CA LEU A 245 -1.80 -0.55 1.62
C LEU A 245 -0.68 -0.10 2.56
N HIS A 246 0.56 0.01 2.08
CA HIS A 246 1.65 0.59 2.87
C HIS A 246 1.34 2.01 3.31
N ARG A 247 0.98 2.90 2.38
CA ARG A 247 0.69 4.31 2.70
C ARG A 247 -0.46 4.43 3.69
N LEU A 248 -1.52 3.64 3.51
CA LEU A 248 -2.64 3.57 4.45
C LEU A 248 -2.19 3.11 5.83
N LEU A 249 -1.41 2.04 5.91
CA LEU A 249 -0.95 1.50 7.18
C LEU A 249 0.08 2.40 7.86
N VAL A 250 0.96 3.08 7.11
CA VAL A 250 1.83 4.13 7.63
C VAL A 250 0.97 5.23 8.23
N HIS A 251 0.06 5.83 7.47
CA HIS A 251 -0.82 6.87 7.98
C HIS A 251 -1.59 6.45 9.24
N HIS A 252 -2.15 5.24 9.24
CA HIS A 252 -2.83 4.69 10.41
C HIS A 252 -1.85 4.50 11.59
N LEU A 253 -0.60 4.08 11.34
CA LEU A 253 0.47 4.01 12.33
C LEU A 253 0.86 5.36 12.91
N LEU A 254 0.85 6.41 12.11
CA LEU A 254 1.21 7.75 12.56
C LEU A 254 0.07 8.42 13.34
N THR A 255 -1.18 8.04 13.07
CA THR A 255 -2.38 8.70 13.62
C THR A 255 -3.07 7.91 14.75
N ALA A 256 -2.92 6.58 14.80
CA ALA A 256 -3.57 5.75 15.81
C ALA A 256 -2.71 5.60 17.08
N ALA A 257 -3.29 5.93 18.24
CA ALA A 257 -2.63 5.86 19.55
C ALA A 257 -2.45 4.43 20.11
N SER A 258 -2.93 3.39 19.43
CA SER A 258 -2.88 2.01 19.92
C SER A 258 -2.88 1.00 18.80
N PHE A 259 -1.81 0.20 18.70
CA PHE A 259 -1.70 -0.92 17.77
C PHE A 259 -2.07 -2.25 18.44
N PRO A 260 -2.91 -3.08 17.80
CA PRO A 260 -2.96 -4.50 18.14
C PRO A 260 -1.60 -5.16 17.84
N MET A 261 -1.28 -6.26 18.54
CA MET A 261 -0.03 -7.03 18.35
C MET A 261 0.15 -7.42 16.88
N LEU A 262 0.94 -6.63 16.16
CA LEU A 262 1.33 -6.96 14.80
C LEU A 262 2.21 -8.20 14.81
N SER A 263 2.05 -9.03 13.79
CA SER A 263 3.01 -10.10 13.57
C SER A 263 4.38 -9.48 13.31
N PRO A 264 5.44 -10.09 13.86
CA PRO A 264 6.81 -9.76 13.57
C PRO A 264 7.17 -9.32 12.15
N SER A 265 6.89 -10.15 11.15
CA SER A 265 7.23 -9.86 9.77
C SER A 265 6.40 -8.70 9.21
N SER A 266 5.15 -8.52 9.68
CA SER A 266 4.33 -7.35 9.33
C SER A 266 5.00 -6.05 9.76
N VAL A 267 5.69 -6.03 10.91
CA VAL A 267 6.43 -4.85 11.38
C VAL A 267 7.60 -4.50 10.45
N LEU A 268 8.30 -5.51 9.90
CA LEU A 268 9.38 -5.26 8.93
C LEU A 268 8.84 -4.74 7.61
N PHE A 269 7.74 -5.32 7.15
CA PHE A 269 7.05 -4.91 5.94
C PHE A 269 6.52 -3.48 6.03
N LEU A 270 6.10 -3.05 7.22
CA LEU A 270 5.66 -1.67 7.50
C LEU A 270 6.82 -0.72 7.78
N GLY A 271 7.90 -1.22 8.38
CA GLY A 271 9.05 -0.40 8.78
C GLY A 271 9.79 0.20 7.59
N THR A 272 10.02 -0.56 6.52
CA THR A 272 10.75 -0.06 5.33
C THR A 272 9.98 1.07 4.61
N PRO A 273 8.67 0.94 4.31
CA PRO A 273 7.87 2.06 3.79
C PRO A 273 7.85 3.28 4.71
N ILE A 274 7.72 3.11 6.03
CA ILE A 274 7.78 4.24 6.98
C ILE A 274 9.13 4.96 6.87
N VAL A 275 10.23 4.22 6.75
CA VAL A 275 11.56 4.81 6.55
C VAL A 275 11.63 5.57 5.24
N ASN A 276 11.11 5.01 4.15
CA ASN A 276 11.11 5.66 2.84
C ASN A 276 10.21 6.91 2.83
N GLU A 277 9.05 6.86 3.47
CA GLU A 277 8.15 8.01 3.60
C GLU A 277 8.77 9.09 4.49
N ALA A 278 9.45 8.71 5.57
CA ALA A 278 10.25 9.62 6.39
C ALA A 278 11.43 10.25 5.62
N LEU A 279 12.01 9.52 4.67
CA LEU A 279 13.06 10.03 3.77
C LEU A 279 12.50 11.02 2.74
N SER A 280 11.29 10.78 2.24
CA SER A 280 10.64 11.63 1.24
C SER A 280 9.88 12.82 1.83
N ALA A 281 9.46 12.75 3.09
CA ALA A 281 8.71 13.80 3.75
C ALA A 281 9.57 15.06 3.93
N ASP A 282 8.98 16.22 3.63
CA ASP A 282 9.65 17.51 3.84
C ASP A 282 10.00 17.68 5.33
N LYS A 283 11.11 18.36 5.64
CA LYS A 283 11.70 18.42 7.00
C LYS A 283 10.75 19.01 8.05
N SER A 284 9.66 19.63 7.63
CA SER A 284 8.59 20.19 8.45
C SER A 284 7.60 19.13 8.95
N GLU A 285 7.27 18.13 8.14
CA GLU A 285 6.37 16.99 8.47
C GLU A 285 7.03 16.05 9.49
N LEU A 286 8.35 15.81 9.34
CA LEU A 286 9.16 15.04 10.30
C LEU A 286 9.15 15.64 11.73
N ASN A 287 8.85 16.94 11.85
CA ASN A 287 8.77 17.62 13.15
C ASN A 287 7.45 17.36 13.89
N ARG A 288 6.44 16.74 13.28
CA ARG A 288 5.22 16.29 13.98
C ARG A 288 5.48 14.99 14.78
N ARG A 289 6.56 15.01 15.58
CA ARG A 289 7.32 13.94 16.28
C ARG A 289 6.54 12.82 17.00
N ASP A 290 5.22 12.85 17.02
CA ASP A 290 4.38 11.98 17.85
C ASP A 290 4.43 10.51 17.39
N TRP A 291 4.72 10.26 16.12
CA TRP A 291 4.78 8.92 15.53
C TRP A 291 6.16 8.24 15.61
N ILE A 292 7.23 9.02 15.82
CA ILE A 292 8.62 8.52 15.81
C ILE A 292 8.84 7.59 17.00
N GLY A 293 8.37 7.98 18.19
CA GLY A 293 8.47 7.16 19.41
C GLY A 293 7.76 5.80 19.27
N PRO A 294 6.47 5.76 18.90
CA PRO A 294 5.75 4.54 18.60
C PRO A 294 6.45 3.63 17.57
N THR A 295 7.02 4.20 16.51
CA THR A 295 7.76 3.43 15.48
C THR A 295 9.02 2.78 16.06
N ILE A 296 9.81 3.52 16.83
CA ILE A 296 10.99 2.97 17.52
C ILE A 296 10.56 1.88 18.51
N GLN A 297 9.48 2.09 19.26
CA GLN A 297 8.96 1.09 20.19
C GLN A 297 8.51 -0.18 19.46
N LEU A 298 7.87 -0.03 18.30
CA LEU A 298 7.44 -1.15 17.46
C LEU A 298 8.64 -1.97 16.96
N LEU A 299 9.66 -1.31 16.41
CA LEU A 299 10.86 -1.95 15.90
C LEU A 299 11.69 -2.62 17.02
N THR A 300 11.75 -2.00 18.20
CA THR A 300 12.46 -2.59 19.34
C THR A 300 11.71 -3.75 19.97
N ASN A 301 10.38 -3.67 20.05
CA ASN A 301 9.57 -4.83 20.40
C ASN A 301 9.81 -5.98 19.42
N ALA A 302 9.93 -5.67 18.13
CA ALA A 302 10.27 -6.66 17.11
C ALA A 302 11.66 -7.30 17.32
N MET A 303 12.68 -6.50 17.60
CA MET A 303 14.03 -7.00 17.91
C MET A 303 14.08 -7.99 19.09
N VAL A 304 13.17 -7.86 20.06
CA VAL A 304 13.16 -8.70 21.26
C VAL A 304 12.18 -9.87 21.16
N SER A 305 11.01 -9.65 20.55
CA SER A 305 9.90 -10.60 20.60
C SER A 305 9.96 -11.70 19.54
N PHE A 306 10.83 -11.55 18.53
CA PHE A 306 10.89 -12.53 17.44
C PHE A 306 11.70 -13.76 17.84
N ASN A 307 11.14 -14.94 17.58
CA ASN A 307 11.83 -16.21 17.76
C ASN A 307 12.93 -16.42 16.70
N ASP A 308 12.73 -15.91 15.49
CA ASP A 308 13.69 -16.00 14.38
C ASP A 308 14.82 -14.96 14.54
N PRO A 309 16.09 -15.38 14.64
CA PRO A 309 17.25 -14.48 14.65
C PRO A 309 17.36 -13.58 13.42
N GLN A 310 16.99 -14.06 12.22
CA GLN A 310 17.11 -13.28 11.00
C GLN A 310 16.13 -12.10 11.02
N ALA A 311 14.87 -12.35 11.37
CA ALA A 311 13.88 -11.30 11.51
C ALA A 311 14.25 -10.27 12.60
N ARG A 312 14.87 -10.67 13.72
CA ARG A 312 15.41 -9.72 14.73
C ARG A 312 16.48 -8.81 14.15
N THR A 313 17.36 -9.39 13.33
CA THR A 313 18.45 -8.69 12.65
C THR A 313 17.91 -7.69 11.64
N ASN A 314 16.89 -8.08 10.87
CA ASN A 314 16.18 -7.19 9.95
C ASN A 314 15.50 -6.03 10.70
N ALA A 315 14.86 -6.29 11.85
CA ALA A 315 14.22 -5.24 12.64
C ALA A 315 15.23 -4.21 13.14
N PHE A 316 16.39 -4.69 13.59
CA PHE A 316 17.51 -3.84 13.96
C PHE A 316 18.05 -3.04 12.76
N HIS A 317 18.17 -3.65 11.58
CA HIS A 317 18.60 -2.97 10.36
C HIS A 317 17.64 -1.83 9.98
N VAL A 318 16.33 -2.09 10.00
CA VAL A 318 15.29 -1.08 9.73
C VAL A 318 15.34 0.03 10.78
N LEU A 319 15.52 -0.29 12.07
CA LEU A 319 15.70 0.72 13.12
C LEU A 319 16.93 1.60 12.87
N ARG A 320 18.07 1.02 12.46
CA ARG A 320 19.27 1.79 12.14
C ARG A 320 19.07 2.71 10.95
N MET A 321 18.44 2.21 9.89
CA MET A 321 18.09 3.02 8.73
C MET A 321 17.19 4.18 9.16
N PHE A 322 16.10 3.89 9.89
CA PHE A 322 15.15 4.87 10.38
C PHE A 322 15.80 5.98 11.20
N LEU A 323 16.60 5.59 12.21
CA LEU A 323 17.33 6.55 13.02
C LEU A 323 18.35 7.34 12.20
N GLY A 324 18.96 6.74 11.18
CA GLY A 324 19.89 7.39 10.26
C GLY A 324 19.29 8.58 9.50
N VAL A 325 17.98 8.53 9.21
CA VAL A 325 17.24 9.62 8.54
C VAL A 325 17.05 10.84 9.43
N LEU A 326 16.95 10.63 10.75
CA LEU A 326 16.68 11.70 11.70
C LEU A 326 17.90 12.62 11.84
N LYS A 327 17.64 13.94 11.97
CA LYS A 327 18.70 14.90 12.33
C LYS A 327 19.33 14.50 13.66
N ARG A 328 20.65 14.61 13.78
CA ARG A 328 21.40 14.25 14.99
C ARG A 328 20.82 14.82 16.28
N ALA A 329 20.47 16.11 16.28
CA ALA A 329 19.88 16.77 17.46
C ALA A 329 18.52 16.19 17.88
N ASP A 330 17.66 15.86 16.90
CA ASP A 330 16.35 15.26 17.17
C ASP A 330 16.52 13.81 17.64
N ARG A 331 17.37 13.05 16.94
CA ARG A 331 17.74 11.68 17.29
C ARG A 331 18.26 11.59 18.72
N PHE A 332 19.11 12.53 19.14
CA PHE A 332 19.62 12.58 20.51
C PHE A 332 18.48 12.63 21.54
N HIS A 333 17.58 13.61 21.44
CA HIS A 333 16.49 13.78 22.40
C HIS A 333 15.50 12.61 22.40
N ILE A 334 15.24 12.03 21.23
CA ILE A 334 14.38 10.86 21.10
C ILE A 334 15.04 9.66 21.78
N LEU A 335 16.29 9.36 21.45
CA LEU A 335 17.01 8.21 22.00
C LEU A 335 17.28 8.36 23.49
N GLU A 336 17.58 9.56 24.00
CA GLU A 336 17.71 9.84 25.43
C GLU A 336 16.43 9.43 26.17
N ARG A 337 15.27 9.88 25.68
CA ARG A 337 13.97 9.51 26.25
C ARG A 337 13.71 8.01 26.15
N MET A 338 14.02 7.40 24.99
CA MET A 338 13.83 5.97 24.77
C MET A 338 14.74 5.11 25.66
N VAL A 339 16.00 5.51 25.92
CA VAL A 339 16.91 4.81 26.84
C VAL A 339 16.29 4.73 28.23
N LEU A 340 15.70 5.82 28.71
CA LEU A 340 15.08 5.88 30.04
C LEU A 340 13.75 5.10 30.12
N GLN A 341 13.05 4.92 29.00
CA GLN A 341 11.73 4.30 28.94
C GLN A 341 11.75 2.83 28.48
N CYS A 342 12.81 2.41 27.79
CA CYS A 342 12.90 1.08 27.19
C CYS A 342 13.04 0.02 28.29
N PRO A 343 12.20 -1.03 28.34
CA PRO A 343 12.29 -2.07 29.36
C PRO A 343 13.41 -3.10 29.07
N TYR A 344 14.06 -3.05 27.91
CA TYR A 344 15.00 -4.07 27.44
C TYR A 344 16.45 -3.55 27.48
N GLY A 345 17.25 -4.04 28.44
CA GLY A 345 18.63 -3.53 28.64
C GLY A 345 19.56 -3.73 27.43
N ASN A 346 19.37 -4.79 26.64
CA ASN A 346 20.10 -5.00 25.39
C ASN A 346 19.74 -3.96 24.32
N VAL A 347 18.48 -3.54 24.23
CA VAL A 347 18.05 -2.48 23.32
C VAL A 347 18.52 -1.11 23.81
N GLN A 348 18.50 -0.86 25.13
CA GLN A 348 19.09 0.36 25.70
C GLN A 348 20.57 0.49 25.30
N ALA A 349 21.35 -0.59 25.40
CA ALA A 349 22.75 -0.59 24.99
C ALA A 349 22.91 -0.21 23.51
N VAL A 350 22.05 -0.73 22.63
CA VAL A 350 22.02 -0.34 21.21
C VAL A 350 21.79 1.16 21.04
N PHE A 351 20.83 1.74 21.76
CA PHE A 351 20.57 3.19 21.69
C PHE A 351 21.77 4.01 22.19
N VAL A 352 22.39 3.59 23.29
CA VAL A 352 23.61 4.24 23.84
C VAL A 352 24.76 4.14 22.84
N ASP A 353 24.94 3.01 22.17
CA ASP A 353 25.98 2.86 21.15
C ASP A 353 25.76 3.80 19.95
N ILE A 354 24.51 4.00 19.53
CA ILE A 354 24.17 4.97 18.47
C ILE A 354 24.47 6.39 18.94
N LEU A 355 24.05 6.76 20.15
CA LEU A 355 24.33 8.08 20.74
C LEU A 355 25.84 8.33 20.88
N ARG A 356 26.58 7.32 21.30
CA ARG A 356 28.04 7.37 21.42
C ARG A 356 28.70 7.58 20.06
N ALA A 357 28.26 6.85 19.03
CA ALA A 357 28.75 7.03 17.67
C ALA A 357 28.50 8.45 17.16
N ASP A 358 27.31 9.01 17.40
CA ASP A 358 26.98 10.40 17.06
C ASP A 358 27.87 11.42 17.78
N CYS A 359 28.10 11.24 19.09
CA CYS A 359 29.01 12.12 19.85
C CYS A 359 30.45 12.05 19.31
N VAL A 360 30.93 10.86 18.95
CA VAL A 360 32.27 10.68 18.36
C VAL A 360 32.36 11.34 16.98
N ASP A 361 31.34 11.17 16.15
CA ASP A 361 31.29 11.81 14.83
C ASP A 361 31.24 13.34 14.95
N ASP A 362 30.44 13.89 15.87
CA ASP A 362 30.42 15.33 16.13
C ASP A 362 31.77 15.84 16.61
N TRP A 363 32.44 15.11 17.50
CA TRP A 363 33.77 15.45 18.01
C TRP A 363 34.84 15.46 16.90
N ASN A 364 34.80 14.49 16.00
CA ASN A 364 35.75 14.38 14.90
C ASN A 364 35.49 15.43 13.81
N ASN A 365 34.24 15.91 13.67
CA ASN A 365 33.85 16.91 12.68
C ASN A 365 33.92 18.36 13.20
N THR A 366 34.34 18.59 14.46
CA THR A 366 34.36 19.92 15.11
C THR A 366 35.37 20.95 14.58
N SER A 367 35.93 20.76 13.39
CA SER A 367 36.71 21.80 12.69
C SER A 367 35.87 23.05 12.36
N THR A 368 34.54 22.98 12.48
CA THR A 368 33.60 24.09 12.30
C THR A 368 32.78 24.34 13.57
N SER A 369 33.02 25.50 14.19
CA SER A 369 32.44 25.96 15.45
C SER A 369 30.93 26.26 15.33
N SER A 370 30.07 25.23 15.35
CA SER A 370 28.63 25.42 15.47
C SER A 370 28.17 25.30 16.94
N PRO A 371 27.19 26.10 17.39
CA PRO A 371 26.67 26.03 18.76
C PRO A 371 26.01 24.69 19.11
N GLN A 372 25.57 23.90 18.13
CA GLN A 372 25.00 22.55 18.34
C GLN A 372 26.04 21.54 18.83
N SER A 373 27.28 21.65 18.36
CA SER A 373 28.39 20.79 18.81
C SER A 373 28.63 20.93 20.33
N ARG A 374 28.46 22.13 20.89
CA ARG A 374 28.62 22.37 22.33
C ARG A 374 27.54 21.71 23.17
N THR A 375 26.31 21.58 22.65
CA THR A 375 25.19 20.95 23.36
C THR A 375 25.38 19.44 23.45
N CYS A 376 25.77 18.76 22.35
CA CYS A 376 26.14 17.34 22.38
C CYS A 376 27.34 17.08 23.32
N GLN A 377 28.38 17.93 23.28
CA GLN A 377 29.55 17.78 24.15
C GLN A 377 29.26 17.98 25.64
N GLN A 378 28.44 18.97 26.01
CA GLN A 378 28.06 19.18 27.42
C GLN A 378 27.18 18.04 27.96
N LEU A 379 26.34 17.45 27.12
CA LEU A 379 25.42 16.38 27.53
C LEU A 379 26.10 15.01 27.57
N CYS A 380 27.05 14.71 26.67
CA CYS A 380 27.88 13.49 26.74
C CYS A 380 28.80 13.48 27.99
N LEU A 381 29.01 14.62 28.65
CA LEU A 381 29.70 14.73 29.95
C LEU A 381 28.75 14.64 31.17
N SER A 382 27.44 14.64 30.92
CA SER A 382 26.39 14.59 31.96
C SER A 382 25.88 13.17 32.23
N PHE A 383 26.17 12.24 31.32
CA PHE A 383 26.11 10.78 31.52
C PHE A 383 27.48 10.27 31.95
#